data_AF-A0A662U8R9-F1
#
_entry.id   AF-A0A662U8R9-F1
#
_cell.length_a   1.000
_cell.length_b   1.000
_cell.length_c   1.000
_cell.angle_alpha   90.00
_cell.angle_beta   90.00
_cell.angle_gamma   90.00
#
_symmetry.space_group_name_H-M   'P 1'
#
loop_
_entity.id
_entity.type
_entity.pdbx_description
1 polymer ?
#
loop_
_entity_poly.entity_id
_entity_poly.type
_entity_poly.pdbx_seq_one_letter_code
_entity_poly.pdbx_strand_id
1 'polypeptide(L)'
;MVTIQEVEEVISKSFLPPPKHIYISEKPVEVERGHERFWIMGAQKKGQDMIILTPYSTVENIIHEMSHNLGFGELGAQIIGKLGALRQKFLPCIFRRKVKYSLKEEDAAEKLGFKEAGGHYILKEQPRTSFQVKHFVLEGVL
;
A
#
# COMPACT_ATOMS: atom_id res chain seq x y z
N MET A 1 -4.25 -14.09 -0.78
CA MET A 1 -3.48 -13.38 0.24
C MET A 1 -2.61 -12.38 -0.49
N VAL A 2 -2.61 -11.11 -0.07
CA VAL A 2 -1.73 -10.10 -0.66
C VAL A 2 -0.26 -10.49 -0.45
N THR A 3 0.51 -10.51 -1.52
CA THR A 3 1.95 -10.85 -1.51
C THR A 3 2.81 -9.59 -1.59
N ILE A 4 4.07 -9.69 -1.16
CA ILE A 4 5.04 -8.58 -1.23
C ILE A 4 5.21 -8.12 -2.68
N GLN A 5 5.25 -9.07 -3.63
CA GLN A 5 5.39 -8.80 -5.05
C GLN A 5 4.19 -8.02 -5.60
N GLU A 6 2.97 -8.35 -5.18
CA GLU A 6 1.77 -7.61 -5.56
C GLU A 6 1.78 -6.19 -4.99
N VAL A 7 2.18 -6.03 -3.73
CA VAL A 7 2.29 -4.71 -3.09
C VAL A 7 3.35 -3.86 -3.79
N GLU A 8 4.55 -4.41 -4.03
CA GLU A 8 5.60 -3.76 -4.81
C GLU A 8 5.10 -3.36 -6.21
N GLU A 9 4.34 -4.22 -6.88
CA GLU A 9 3.81 -3.96 -8.21
C GLU A 9 2.81 -2.80 -8.20
N VAL A 10 1.86 -2.78 -7.26
CA VAL A 10 0.87 -1.71 -7.11
C VAL A 10 1.56 -0.37 -6.81
N ILE A 11 2.52 -0.37 -5.88
CA ILE A 11 3.26 0.84 -5.51
C ILE A 11 4.13 1.30 -6.68
N SER A 12 4.74 0.38 -7.45
CA SER A 12 5.59 0.71 -8.59
C SER A 12 4.86 1.50 -9.68
N LYS A 13 3.54 1.28 -9.83
CA LYS A 13 2.67 1.91 -10.82
C LYS A 13 1.92 3.14 -10.29
N SER A 14 1.91 3.33 -8.97
CA SER A 14 1.24 4.46 -8.32
C SER A 14 2.05 5.75 -8.50
N PHE A 15 1.37 6.90 -8.44
CA PHE A 15 2.00 8.22 -8.39
C PHE A 15 2.17 8.74 -6.95
N LEU A 16 1.47 8.15 -5.99
CA LEU A 16 1.56 8.50 -4.57
C LEU A 16 2.94 8.14 -4.03
N PRO A 17 3.57 8.89 -3.12
CA PRO A 17 4.87 8.49 -2.57
C PRO A 17 4.80 7.09 -1.95
N PRO A 18 5.85 6.24 -2.12
CA PRO A 18 5.88 4.94 -1.47
C PRO A 18 5.97 5.14 0.04
N PRO A 19 5.23 4.34 0.85
CA PRO A 19 5.39 4.35 2.29
C PRO A 19 6.75 3.77 2.67
N LYS A 20 7.40 4.34 3.69
CA LYS A 20 8.69 3.83 4.21
C LYS A 20 8.56 2.44 4.82
N HIS A 21 7.41 2.19 5.45
CA HIS A 21 7.10 0.94 6.12
C HIS A 21 5.77 0.37 5.63
N ILE A 22 5.72 -0.94 5.40
CA ILE A 22 4.47 -1.65 5.14
C ILE A 22 4.40 -2.81 6.12
N TYR A 23 3.33 -2.85 6.88
CA TYR A 23 3.01 -3.97 7.73
C TYR A 23 2.03 -4.88 6.99
N ILE A 24 2.33 -6.16 6.85
CA ILE A 24 1.40 -7.14 6.26
C ILE A 24 1.10 -8.19 7.33
N SER A 25 -0.16 -8.26 7.73
CA SER A 25 -0.65 -9.30 8.65
C SER A 25 -0.97 -10.57 7.87
N GLU A 26 -0.62 -11.74 8.42
CA GLU A 26 -1.06 -13.04 7.89
C GLU A 26 -2.52 -13.36 8.23
N LYS A 27 -3.06 -12.68 9.24
CA LYS A 27 -4.44 -12.85 9.72
C LYS A 27 -5.26 -11.57 9.53
N PRO A 28 -6.60 -11.67 9.51
CA PRO A 28 -7.46 -10.48 9.62
C PRO A 28 -7.09 -9.71 10.89
N VAL A 29 -7.15 -8.38 10.85
CA VAL A 29 -6.81 -7.53 11.99
C VAL A 29 -8.08 -6.92 12.54
N GLU A 30 -8.38 -7.19 13.82
CA GLU A 30 -9.45 -6.54 14.56
C GLU A 30 -8.89 -5.31 15.29
N VAL A 31 -9.60 -4.18 15.18
CA VAL A 31 -9.28 -2.95 15.89
C VAL A 31 -10.41 -2.63 16.86
N GLU A 32 -10.03 -2.22 18.07
CA GLU A 32 -10.94 -1.77 19.11
C GLU A 32 -10.92 -0.23 19.17
N ARG A 33 -12.08 0.41 18.96
CA ARG A 33 -12.23 1.86 19.10
C ARG A 33 -13.40 2.15 20.03
N GLY A 34 -13.09 2.49 21.28
CA GLY A 34 -14.10 2.64 22.33
C GLY A 34 -14.68 1.27 22.72
N HIS A 35 -15.99 1.09 22.57
CA HIS A 35 -16.68 -0.18 22.83
C HIS A 35 -16.95 -1.00 21.56
N GLU A 36 -16.57 -0.49 20.39
CA GLU A 36 -16.81 -1.16 19.11
C GLU A 36 -15.54 -1.88 18.64
N ARG A 37 -15.74 -3.08 18.11
CA ARG A 37 -14.71 -3.88 17.46
C ARG A 37 -15.07 -4.05 15.99
N PHE A 38 -14.11 -3.78 15.11
CA PHE A 38 -14.31 -3.94 13.68
C PHE A 38 -13.05 -4.47 13.01
N TRP A 39 -13.27 -5.25 11.95
CA TRP A 39 -12.22 -5.78 11.10
C TRP A 39 -11.78 -4.72 10.11
N ILE A 40 -10.48 -4.48 10.02
CA ILE A 40 -9.92 -3.55 9.04
C ILE A 40 -9.35 -4.30 7.84
N MET A 41 -9.47 -3.70 6.67
CA MET A 41 -8.80 -4.18 5.45
C MET A 41 -7.48 -3.46 5.17
N GLY A 42 -7.20 -2.42 5.94
CA GLY A 42 -6.01 -1.59 5.87
C GLY A 42 -6.09 -0.51 6.94
N ALA A 43 -4.95 0.05 7.32
CA ALA A 43 -4.90 1.23 8.17
C ALA A 43 -3.60 2.01 7.94
N GLN A 44 -3.68 3.34 8.06
CA GLN A 44 -2.52 4.20 8.08
C GLN A 44 -2.17 4.58 9.52
N LYS A 45 -0.90 4.41 9.90
CA LYS A 45 -0.44 4.87 11.22
C LYS A 45 0.02 6.32 11.13
N LYS A 46 -0.82 7.23 11.61
CA LYS A 46 -0.55 8.67 11.62
C LYS A 46 0.80 8.97 12.28
N GLY A 47 1.69 9.65 11.56
CA GLY A 47 3.01 10.06 12.04
C GLY A 47 4.14 9.02 11.88
N GLN A 48 3.85 7.79 11.39
CA GLN A 48 4.87 6.74 11.22
C GLN A 48 5.08 6.29 9.77
N ASP A 49 4.67 7.07 8.75
CA ASP A 49 4.87 6.77 7.31
C ASP A 49 4.78 5.26 6.99
N MET A 50 3.68 4.69 7.48
CA MET A 50 3.44 3.25 7.53
C MET A 50 2.00 2.97 7.14
N ILE A 51 1.84 2.02 6.23
CA ILE A 51 0.54 1.42 5.91
C ILE A 51 0.50 0.00 6.46
N ILE A 52 -0.68 -0.40 6.89
CA ILE A 52 -1.00 -1.71 7.43
C ILE A 52 -1.93 -2.37 6.42
N LEU A 53 -1.61 -3.58 6.02
CA LEU A 53 -2.34 -4.39 5.05
C LEU A 53 -2.71 -5.71 5.71
N THR A 54 -3.86 -6.24 5.33
CA THR A 54 -4.34 -7.57 5.73
C THR A 54 -4.32 -8.52 4.53
N PRO A 55 -4.52 -9.83 4.74
CA PRO A 55 -4.49 -10.81 3.64
C PRO A 55 -5.49 -10.52 2.51
N TYR A 56 -6.51 -9.71 2.79
CA TYR A 56 -7.59 -9.35 1.89
C TYR A 56 -7.46 -7.94 1.29
N SER A 57 -6.37 -7.21 1.57
CA SER A 57 -6.16 -5.89 1.00
C SER A 57 -6.13 -5.96 -0.53
N THR A 58 -6.93 -5.10 -1.17
CA THR A 58 -6.99 -4.99 -2.63
C THR A 58 -6.07 -3.88 -3.15
N VAL A 59 -5.92 -3.77 -4.47
CA VAL A 59 -5.22 -2.64 -5.11
C VAL A 59 -5.80 -1.29 -4.68
N GLU A 60 -7.14 -1.19 -4.59
CA GLU A 60 -7.83 0.01 -4.12
C GLU A 60 -7.42 0.35 -2.69
N ASN A 61 -7.40 -0.63 -1.80
CA ASN A 61 -7.04 -0.44 -0.40
C ASN A 61 -5.59 0.01 -0.24
N ILE A 62 -4.66 -0.60 -0.98
CA ILE A 62 -3.24 -0.21 -0.94
C ILE A 62 -3.10 1.27 -1.33
N ILE A 63 -3.78 1.70 -2.40
CA ILE A 63 -3.73 3.09 -2.88
C ILE A 63 -4.46 4.04 -1.91
N HIS A 64 -5.58 3.61 -1.33
CA HIS A 64 -6.33 4.34 -0.29
C HIS A 64 -5.42 4.64 0.90
N GLU A 65 -4.78 3.63 1.48
CA GLU A 65 -3.89 3.80 2.64
C GLU A 65 -2.66 4.67 2.29
N MET A 66 -2.09 4.51 1.10
CA MET A 66 -1.00 5.39 0.63
C MET A 66 -1.43 6.85 0.51
N SER A 67 -2.68 7.12 0.16
CA SER A 67 -3.18 8.49 -0.02
C SER A 67 -3.32 9.22 1.32
N HIS A 68 -3.57 8.50 2.42
CA HIS A 68 -3.54 9.08 3.76
C HIS A 68 -2.17 9.65 4.13
N ASN A 69 -1.07 9.11 3.60
CA ASN A 69 0.28 9.69 3.80
C ASN A 69 0.44 11.10 3.21
N LEU A 70 -0.41 11.49 2.25
CA LEU A 70 -0.46 12.84 1.70
C LEU A 70 -1.42 13.77 2.46
N GLY A 71 -2.02 13.29 3.56
CA GLY A 71 -2.97 14.06 4.36
C GLY A 71 -4.40 14.08 3.79
N PHE A 72 -4.71 13.23 2.82
CA PHE A 72 -6.10 13.04 2.38
C PHE A 72 -6.91 12.43 3.53
N GLY A 73 -8.06 13.03 3.87
CA GLY A 73 -9.05 12.41 4.74
C GLY A 73 -9.76 11.24 4.04
N GLU A 74 -10.56 10.47 4.77
CA GLU A 74 -11.24 9.25 4.28
C GLU A 74 -11.94 9.42 2.92
N LEU A 75 -12.69 10.52 2.74
CA LEU A 75 -13.42 10.77 1.50
C LEU A 75 -12.48 10.98 0.31
N GLY A 76 -11.40 11.73 0.52
CA GLY A 76 -10.37 11.94 -0.51
C GLY A 76 -9.62 10.65 -0.79
N ALA A 77 -9.28 9.90 0.25
CA ALA A 77 -8.59 8.63 0.13
C ALA A 77 -9.40 7.59 -0.64
N GLN A 78 -10.71 7.53 -0.41
CA GLN A 78 -11.60 6.61 -1.10
C GLN A 78 -11.72 6.93 -2.59
N ILE A 79 -11.75 8.22 -2.95
CA ILE A 79 -11.74 8.67 -4.35
C ILE A 79 -10.41 8.28 -5.01
N ILE A 80 -9.29 8.58 -4.35
CA ILE A 80 -7.94 8.28 -4.88
C ILE A 80 -7.72 6.77 -5.00
N GLY A 81 -8.18 5.97 -4.05
CA GLY A 81 -8.13 4.51 -4.08
C GLY A 81 -8.82 3.96 -5.33
N LYS A 82 -10.08 4.34 -5.55
CA LYS A 82 -10.87 3.91 -6.70
C LYS A 82 -10.26 4.34 -8.03
N LEU A 83 -9.92 5.62 -8.16
CA LEU A 83 -9.33 6.16 -9.39
C LEU A 83 -7.96 5.54 -9.69
N GLY A 84 -7.13 5.35 -8.66
CA GLY A 84 -5.83 4.72 -8.80
C GLY A 84 -5.94 3.26 -9.23
N ALA A 85 -6.86 2.49 -8.63
CA ALA A 85 -7.11 1.11 -9.02
C ALA A 85 -7.65 1.01 -10.46
N LEU A 86 -8.60 1.88 -10.82
CA LEU A 86 -9.15 1.96 -12.17
C LEU A 86 -8.05 2.29 -13.19
N ARG A 87 -7.19 3.27 -12.86
CA ARG A 87 -6.04 3.62 -13.71
C ARG A 87 -5.12 2.44 -13.93
N GLN A 88 -4.75 1.72 -12.87
CA GLN A 88 -3.86 0.56 -13.02
C GLN A 88 -4.49 -0.58 -13.83
N LYS A 89 -5.83 -0.68 -13.82
CA LYS A 89 -6.57 -1.70 -14.57
C LYS A 89 -6.70 -1.36 -16.05
N PHE A 90 -6.95 -0.10 -16.41
CA PHE A 90 -7.35 0.29 -17.76
C PHE A 90 -6.32 1.12 -18.54
N LEU A 91 -5.46 1.87 -17.87
CA LEU A 91 -4.49 2.74 -18.54
C LEU A 91 -3.12 2.06 -18.64
N PRO A 92 -2.45 2.10 -19.81
CA PRO A 92 -1.09 1.62 -19.91
C PRO A 92 -0.21 2.39 -18.92
N CYS A 93 0.58 1.66 -18.14
CA CYS A 93 1.38 2.25 -17.08
C CYS A 93 2.58 3.01 -17.69
N ILE A 94 2.43 4.33 -17.87
CA ILE A 94 3.45 5.22 -18.45
C ILE A 94 4.65 5.40 -17.49
N PHE A 95 4.38 5.42 -16.18
CA PHE A 95 5.37 5.65 -15.13
C PHE A 95 5.49 4.43 -14.23
N ARG A 96 6.67 3.83 -14.20
CA ARG A 96 6.99 2.74 -13.28
C ARG A 96 8.27 3.07 -12.51
N ARG A 97 8.15 3.19 -11.20
CA ARG A 97 9.33 3.37 -10.31
C ARG A 97 9.82 2.01 -9.83
N LYS A 98 11.13 1.90 -9.63
CA LYS A 98 11.71 0.72 -8.98
C LYS A 98 11.48 0.83 -7.48
N VAL A 99 10.62 -0.02 -6.94
CA VAL A 99 10.33 -0.10 -5.51
C VAL A 99 10.69 -1.51 -5.08
N LYS A 100 11.46 -1.60 -3.99
CA LYS A 100 11.83 -2.88 -3.37
C LYS A 100 11.74 -2.75 -1.87
N TYR A 101 11.13 -3.75 -1.26
CA TYR A 101 11.05 -3.86 0.19
C TYR A 101 11.87 -5.05 0.68
N SER A 102 12.55 -4.88 1.80
CA SER A 102 13.16 -6.00 2.52
C SER A 102 12.22 -6.50 3.61
N LEU A 103 12.05 -7.82 3.66
CA LEU A 103 11.33 -8.50 4.73
C LEU A 103 12.10 -8.39 6.04
N LYS A 104 11.43 -7.97 7.10
CA LYS A 104 11.88 -8.13 8.47
C LYS A 104 10.79 -8.80 9.27
N GLU A 105 11.10 -9.96 9.84
CA GLU A 105 10.28 -10.59 10.85
C GLU A 105 10.46 -9.82 12.16
N GLU A 106 9.40 -9.17 12.61
CA GLU A 106 9.36 -8.47 13.89
C GLU A 106 8.00 -8.74 14.51
N ASP A 107 7.96 -9.05 15.81
CA ASP A 107 6.73 -9.13 16.57
C ASP A 107 6.22 -7.70 16.86
N ALA A 108 5.69 -7.08 15.80
CA ALA A 108 5.30 -5.69 15.79
C ALA A 108 3.83 -5.50 16.21
N ALA A 109 3.03 -6.55 16.27
CA ALA A 109 1.63 -6.47 16.66
C ALA A 109 1.48 -5.85 18.06
N GLU A 110 2.29 -6.29 19.03
CA GLU A 110 2.25 -5.77 20.40
C GLU A 110 2.70 -4.30 20.46
N LYS A 111 3.77 -3.93 19.73
CA LYS A 111 4.25 -2.54 19.62
C LYS A 111 3.29 -1.61 18.88
N LEU A 112 2.46 -2.17 18.00
CA LEU A 112 1.46 -1.45 17.23
C LEU A 112 0.07 -1.46 17.91
N GLY A 113 -0.11 -2.20 19.02
CA GLY A 113 -1.34 -2.25 19.80
C GLY A 113 -2.41 -3.21 19.26
N PHE A 114 -2.05 -4.17 18.41
CA PHE A 114 -2.98 -5.17 17.87
C PHE A 114 -3.04 -6.41 18.77
N LYS A 115 -4.25 -6.81 19.18
CA LYS A 115 -4.47 -7.88 20.19
C LYS A 115 -4.50 -9.31 19.61
N GLU A 116 -4.78 -9.50 18.32
CA GLU A 116 -4.88 -10.83 17.71
C GLU A 116 -4.29 -10.87 16.30
N ALA A 117 -2.99 -10.71 16.19
CA ALA A 117 -2.33 -10.93 14.93
C ALA A 117 -1.19 -11.92 15.23
N GLY A 118 -1.17 -13.09 14.60
CA GLY A 118 -0.03 -14.03 14.64
C GLY A 118 0.86 -13.81 13.42
N GLY A 119 2.17 -14.02 13.56
CA GLY A 119 3.16 -14.04 12.47
C GLY A 119 3.13 -12.79 11.57
N HIS A 120 4.00 -11.81 11.82
CA HIS A 120 4.00 -10.55 11.06
C HIS A 120 5.30 -10.26 10.38
N TYR A 121 5.18 -9.48 9.31
CA TYR A 121 6.32 -8.95 8.61
C TYR A 121 6.22 -7.44 8.49
N ILE A 122 7.30 -6.76 8.85
CA ILE A 122 7.51 -5.37 8.50
C ILE A 122 8.39 -5.33 7.25
N LEU A 123 7.85 -4.77 6.20
CA LEU A 123 8.58 -4.41 5.00
C LEU A 123 9.19 -3.03 5.18
N LYS A 124 10.50 -2.93 4.98
CA LYS A 124 11.22 -1.64 4.95
C LYS A 124 11.61 -1.29 3.52
N GLU A 125 11.31 -0.07 3.09
CA GLU A 125 11.72 0.41 1.77
C GLU A 125 13.25 0.39 1.65
N GLN A 126 13.76 -0.20 0.57
CA GLN A 126 15.15 -0.03 0.16
C GLN A 126 15.24 1.13 -0.83
N PRO A 127 16.01 2.19 -0.54
CA PRO A 127 16.11 3.35 -1.42
C PRO A 127 16.76 2.96 -2.76
N ARG A 128 15.94 2.83 -3.80
CA ARG A 128 16.37 2.67 -5.20
C ARG A 128 15.53 3.57 -6.10
N THR A 129 15.69 4.88 -5.97
CA THR A 129 14.98 5.85 -6.79
C THR A 129 15.55 5.92 -8.20
N SER A 130 15.07 5.04 -9.09
CA SER A 130 15.13 5.29 -10.55
C SER A 130 13.74 5.07 -11.16
N PHE A 131 13.29 6.06 -11.93
CA PHE A 131 12.06 6.01 -12.69
C PHE A 131 12.35 5.35 -14.05
N GLN A 132 11.62 4.30 -14.42
CA GLN A 132 11.59 3.81 -15.80
C GLN A 132 10.33 4.39 -16.45
N VAL A 133 10.53 5.38 -17.32
CA VAL A 133 9.46 5.89 -18.19
C VAL A 133 9.45 5.03 -19.45
N LYS A 134 8.31 4.43 -19.79
CA LYS A 134 8.13 3.77 -21.08
C LYS A 134 7.67 4.84 -22.08
N HIS A 135 8.56 5.25 -22.99
CA HIS A 135 8.15 6.08 -24.12
C HIS A 135 7.39 5.21 -25.14
N PHE A 136 6.15 5.57 -25.42
CA PHE A 136 5.43 5.08 -26.59
C PHE A 136 5.61 6.13 -27.68
N VAL A 137 6.44 5.84 -28.68
CA VAL A 137 6.53 6.64 -29.90
C VAL A 137 5.43 6.11 -30.83
N LEU A 138 4.42 6.93 -31.12
CA LEU A 138 3.46 6.68 -32.18
C LEU A 138 4.09 7.18 -33.48
N GLU A 139 4.69 6.28 -34.24
CA GLU A 139 5.10 6.59 -35.61
C GLU A 139 3.84 6.67 -36.48
N GLY A 140 3.57 7.86 -37.01
CA GLY A 140 2.49 8.07 -37.97
C GLY A 140 2.83 7.35 -39.28
N VAL A 141 1.96 6.41 -39.67
CA VAL A 141 2.04 5.78 -40.99
C VAL A 141 1.55 6.80 -42.02
N LEU A 142 2.46 7.26 -42.89
CA LEU A 142 2.12 7.90 -44.18
C LEU A 142 1.95 6.82 -45.24
#